data_AF-A0A7V5WNR5-F1
#
_entry.id   AF-A0A7V5WNR5-F1
#
_cell.length_a   1.000
_cell.length_b   1.000
_cell.length_c   1.000
_cell.angle_alpha   90.00
_cell.angle_beta   90.00
_cell.angle_gamma   90.00
#
_symmetry.space_group_name_H-M   'P 1'
#
loop_
_entity.id
_entity.type
_entity.pdbx_description
1 polymer ?
#
loop_
_entity_poly.entity_id
_entity_poly.type
_entity_poly.pdbx_seq_one_letter_code
_entity_poly.pdbx_strand_id
1 'polypeptide(L)' 'MIVVKVGGSLGIDYDAISRDIAELWKDGQKLVLVH' A
#
# COMPACT_ATOMS: atom_id res chain seq x y z
N MET A 1 9.22 -9.64 2.09
CA MET A 1 9.13 -8.36 2.82
C MET A 1 9.25 -7.24 1.80
N ILE A 2 8.23 -6.41 1.67
CA ILE A 2 8.17 -5.28 0.71
C ILE A 2 7.97 -3.99 1.51
N VAL A 3 8.71 -2.94 1.15
CA VAL A 3 8.49 -1.59 1.69
C VAL A 3 7.85 -0.75 0.59
N VAL A 4 6.67 -0.18 0.86
CA VAL A 4 5.95 0.67 -0.08
C VAL A 4 5.99 2.10 0.44
N LYS A 5 6.68 2.99 -0.28
CA LYS A 5 6.60 4.44 -0.05
C LYS A 5 5.50 5.02 -0.93
N VAL A 6 4.39 5.42 -0.32
CA VAL A 6 3.31 6.14 -0.98
C VAL A 6 3.71 7.61 -1.10
N GLY A 7 3.49 8.22 -2.27
CA GLY A 7 3.70 9.65 -2.46
C GLY A 7 2.70 10.51 -1.67
N GLY A 8 2.92 11.82 -1.64
CA GLY A 8 2.02 12.80 -1.00
C GLY A 8 1.42 13.83 -1.96
N SER A 9 1.44 13.55 -3.26
CA SER A 9 0.90 14.45 -4.28
C SER A 9 -0.63 14.46 -4.27
N LEU A 10 -1.22 15.58 -4.69
CA LEU A 10 -2.65 15.66 -4.94
C LEU A 10 -3.07 14.66 -6.04
N GLY A 11 -4.23 14.05 -5.89
CA GLY A 11 -4.76 13.07 -6.84
C GLY A 11 -4.36 11.61 -6.58
N ILE A 12 -3.68 11.32 -5.47
CA ILE A 12 -3.45 9.93 -5.04
C ILE A 12 -4.77 9.33 -4.56
N ASP A 13 -5.15 8.21 -5.18
CA ASP A 13 -6.27 7.38 -4.75
C ASP A 13 -5.81 6.43 -3.63
N TYR A 14 -5.92 6.89 -2.39
CA TYR A 14 -5.56 6.08 -1.22
C TYR A 14 -6.48 4.87 -1.02
N ASP A 15 -7.71 4.92 -1.51
CA ASP A 15 -8.64 3.80 -1.41
C ASP A 15 -8.21 2.66 -2.34
N ALA A 16 -7.79 2.99 -3.58
CA ALA A 16 -7.21 2.01 -4.49
C ALA A 16 -5.94 1.37 -3.92
N ILE A 17 -5.03 2.19 -3.40
CA ILE A 17 -3.80 1.69 -2.77
C ILE A 17 -4.10 0.78 -1.59
N SER A 18 -5.06 1.15 -0.74
CA SER A 18 -5.43 0.37 0.44
C SER A 18 -6.05 -0.98 0.07
N ARG A 19 -6.82 -1.06 -1.02
CA ARG A 19 -7.37 -2.34 -1.51
C ARG A 19 -6.27 -3.31 -1.92
N ASP A 20 -5.33 -2.87 -2.76
CA ASP A 20 -4.23 -3.71 -3.24
C ASP A 20 -3.32 -4.19 -2.10
N ILE A 21 -3.00 -3.29 -1.16
CA ILE A 21 -2.23 -3.62 0.05
C ILE A 21 -2.95 -4.68 0.88
N ALA A 22 -4.27 -4.56 1.04
CA ALA A 22 -5.05 -5.51 1.83
C ALA A 22 -5.10 -6.90 1.17
N GLU A 23 -5.17 -6.97 -0.16
CA GLU A 23 -5.08 -8.23 -0.91
C GLU A 23 -3.72 -8.90 -0.68
N LEU A 24 -2.63 -8.16 -0.89
CA LEU A 24 -1.27 -8.65 -0.67
C LEU A 24 -1.05 -9.14 0.77
N TRP A 25 -1.56 -8.40 1.77
CA TRP A 25 -1.44 -8.82 3.16
C TRP A 25 -2.17 -10.13 3.45
N LYS A 26 -3.40 -10.28 2.92
CA LYS A 26 -4.19 -11.52 3.07
C LYS A 26 -3.51 -12.72 2.43
N ASP A 27 -2.80 -12.51 1.33
CA ASP A 27 -1.99 -13.54 0.66
C ASP A 27 -0.69 -13.89 1.40
N GLY A 28 -0.47 -13.29 2.59
CA GLY A 28 0.65 -13.58 3.47
C GLY A 28 1.89 -12.72 3.22
N GLN A 29 1.81 -11.74 2.30
CA GLN A 29 2.92 -10.86 2.01
C GLN A 29 3.24 -9.97 3.22
N LYS A 30 4.51 -9.94 3.62
CA LYS A 30 5.00 -9.02 4.65
C LYS A 30 5.26 -7.64 4.05
N LEU A 31 4.58 -6.62 4.57
CA LEU A 31 4.55 -5.25 4.06
C LEU A 31 4.95 -4.25 5.15
N VAL A 32 5.66 -3.20 4.77
CA VAL A 32 5.88 -1.98 5.57
C VAL A 32 5.45 -0.79 4.71
N LEU A 33 4.56 0.05 5.25
CA LEU A 33 4.03 1.20 4.53
C LEU A 33 4.64 2.47 5.10
N VAL A 34 5.10 3.34 4.21
CA VAL A 34 5.58 4.68 4.53
C VAL A 34 4.81 5.64 3.64
N HIS A 35 4.34 6.77 4.17
CA HIS A 35 3.75 7.84 3.38
C HIS A 35 4.53 9.14 3.57
#